data_AF-A0A381WPB3-F1
#
_entry.id   AF-A0A381WPB3-F1
#
_cell.length_a   1.000
_cell.length_b   1.000
_cell.length_c   1.000
_cell.angle_alpha   90.00
_cell.angle_beta   90.00
_cell.angle_gamma   90.00
#
_symmetry.space_group_name_H-M   'P 1'
#
loop_
_entity.id
_entity.type
_entity.pdbx_description
1 polymer ?
#
loop_
_entity_poly.entity_id
_entity_poly.type
_entity_poly.pdbx_seq_one_letter_code
_entity_poly.pdbx_strand_id
1 'polypeptide(L)'
;MADIDYNDFGFTAMDAEELASVDTKIVEKTTTATEVINKLDNFIRPLLENLAKDSDKDYIYWPNRLDILTKKLKELDDLQKDL
;
A
#
# COMPACT_ATOMS: atom_id res chain seq x y z
N MET A 1 -26.42 -47.49 13.77
CA MET A 1 -25.38 -46.74 13.04
C MET A 1 -26.08 -45.49 12.54
N ALA A 2 -25.87 -44.35 13.20
CA ALA A 2 -26.49 -43.10 12.78
C ALA A 2 -25.67 -42.56 11.61
N ASP A 3 -26.28 -42.60 10.43
CA ASP A 3 -25.76 -42.01 9.21
C ASP A 3 -25.76 -40.50 9.40
N ILE A 4 -24.58 -39.92 9.63
CA ILE A 4 -24.40 -38.47 9.63
C ILE A 4 -24.37 -38.10 8.16
N ASP A 5 -25.53 -37.73 7.63
CA ASP A 5 -25.66 -37.09 6.31
C ASP A 5 -24.87 -35.78 6.35
N TYR A 6 -23.62 -35.85 5.91
CA TYR A 6 -22.70 -34.73 5.87
C TYR A 6 -23.19 -33.81 4.77
N ASN A 7 -23.90 -32.75 5.14
CA ASN A 7 -24.39 -31.72 4.24
C ASN A 7 -23.29 -31.32 3.23
N ASP A 8 -23.49 -31.70 1.96
CA ASP A 8 -22.64 -31.40 0.80
C ASP A 8 -22.79 -29.93 0.34
N PHE A 9 -22.86 -28.99 1.29
CA PHE A 9 -23.00 -27.56 1.04
C PHE A 9 -21.66 -26.82 1.01
N GLY A 10 -20.54 -27.50 0.73
CA GLY A 10 -19.21 -26.86 0.67
C GLY A 10 -18.75 -26.18 1.96
N PHE A 11 -19.47 -26.38 3.07
CA PHE A 11 -19.08 -25.96 4.42
C PHE A 11 -18.70 -27.21 5.20
N THR A 12 -17.56 -27.82 4.86
CA THR A 12 -16.85 -28.63 5.84
C THR A 12 -16.60 -27.70 7.03
N ALA A 13 -17.08 -28.07 8.22
CA ALA A 13 -16.92 -27.25 9.43
C ALA A 13 -15.43 -26.98 9.64
N MET A 14 -14.98 -25.79 9.25
CA MET A 14 -13.59 -25.38 9.32
C MET A 14 -13.13 -25.54 10.77
N ASP A 15 -12.10 -26.37 10.98
CA ASP A 15 -11.60 -26.61 12.33
C ASP A 15 -10.81 -25.39 12.84
N ALA A 16 -10.69 -25.28 14.16
CA ALA A 16 -10.08 -24.12 14.81
C ALA A 16 -8.59 -23.95 14.43
N GLU A 17 -7.91 -25.04 14.05
CA GLU A 17 -6.51 -25.02 13.62
C GLU A 17 -6.36 -24.46 12.20
N GLU A 18 -7.28 -24.80 11.29
CA GLU A 18 -7.39 -24.16 9.98
C GLU A 18 -7.75 -22.67 10.09
N LEU A 19 -8.68 -22.29 10.99
CA LEU A 19 -9.01 -20.88 11.26
C LEU A 19 -7.78 -20.10 11.78
N ALA A 20 -7.05 -20.66 12.74
CA ALA A 20 -5.84 -20.03 13.30
C ALA A 20 -4.71 -19.87 12.26
N SER A 21 -4.62 -20.81 11.31
CA SER A 21 -3.66 -20.75 10.21
C SER A 21 -4.03 -19.68 9.16
N VAL A 22 -5.32 -19.35 9.02
CA VAL A 22 -5.79 -18.23 8.20
C VAL A 22 -5.49 -16.89 8.88
N ASP A 23 -5.75 -16.78 10.19
CA ASP A 23 -5.45 -15.55 10.95
C ASP A 23 -3.97 -15.18 10.92
N THR A 24 -3.07 -16.16 11.09
CA THR A 24 -1.62 -15.94 11.02
C THR A 24 -1.15 -15.48 9.63
N LYS A 25 -1.68 -16.06 8.55
CA LYS A 25 -1.38 -15.63 7.17
C LYS A 25 -1.95 -14.25 6.84
N ILE A 26 -3.09 -13.88 7.41
CA ILE A 26 -3.67 -12.53 7.29
C ILE A 26 -2.77 -11.53 8.01
N VAL A 27 -2.30 -11.85 9.22
CA VAL A 27 -1.40 -11.00 10.00
C VAL A 27 -0.05 -10.81 9.27
N GLU A 28 0.50 -11.86 8.64
CA GLU A 28 1.74 -11.76 7.84
C GLU A 28 1.60 -10.91 6.57
N LYS A 29 0.39 -10.81 5.99
CA LYS A 29 0.10 -9.99 4.81
C LYS A 29 -0.48 -8.62 5.11
N THR A 30 -0.79 -8.31 6.37
CA THR A 30 -1.28 -7.00 6.75
C THR A 30 -0.10 -6.04 6.79
N THR A 31 0.34 -5.60 5.61
CA THR A 31 1.27 -4.47 5.51
C THR A 31 0.56 -3.31 6.17
N THR A 32 1.10 -2.81 7.28
CA THR A 32 0.45 -1.72 8.01
C THR A 32 0.29 -0.52 7.08
N ALA A 33 -0.79 0.26 7.24
CA ALA A 33 -1.01 1.45 6.41
C ALA A 33 0.24 2.36 6.42
N THR A 34 0.90 2.46 7.57
CA THR A 34 2.19 3.12 7.81
C THR A 34 3.30 2.59 6.89
N GLU A 35 3.50 1.28 6.79
CA GLU A 35 4.54 0.69 5.92
C GLU A 35 4.27 0.92 4.44
N VAL A 36 3.00 0.87 4.02
CA VAL A 36 2.62 1.16 2.62
C VAL A 36 2.93 2.61 2.29
N ILE A 37 2.56 3.53 3.18
CA ILE A 37 2.82 4.96 3.05
C ILE A 37 4.33 5.23 3.01
N ASN A 38 5.12 4.60 3.87
CA ASN A 38 6.57 4.74 3.88
C ASN A 38 7.21 4.21 2.59
N LYS A 39 6.75 3.08 2.05
CA LYS A 39 7.23 2.56 0.76
C LYS A 39 6.91 3.53 -0.38
N LEU A 40 5.73 4.13 -0.36
CA LEU A 40 5.29 5.09 -1.36
C LEU A 40 6.14 6.37 -1.31
N ASP A 41 6.37 6.95 -0.13
CA ASP A 41 7.20 8.16 0.02
C ASP A 41 8.63 7.91 -0.48
N ASN A 42 9.26 6.83 -0.01
CA ASN A 42 10.62 6.46 -0.40
C ASN A 42 10.77 6.22 -1.91
N PHE A 43 9.72 5.76 -2.58
CA PHE A 43 9.73 5.55 -4.02
C PHE A 43 9.53 6.85 -4.81
N ILE A 44 8.56 7.67 -4.42
CA ILE A 44 8.12 8.83 -5.20
C ILE A 44 9.00 10.07 -4.94
N ARG A 45 9.40 10.33 -3.70
CA ARG A 45 10.19 11.51 -3.31
C ARG A 45 11.45 11.71 -4.15
N PRO A 46 12.36 10.71 -4.31
CA PRO A 46 13.57 10.91 -5.10
C PRO A 46 13.29 11.20 -6.59
N LEU A 47 12.19 10.68 -7.13
CA LEU A 47 11.78 10.96 -8.52
C LEU A 47 11.36 12.42 -8.69
N LEU A 48 10.56 12.94 -7.75
CA LEU A 48 10.12 14.34 -7.77
C LEU A 48 11.29 15.30 -7.55
N GLU A 49 12.21 14.98 -6.63
CA GLU A 49 13.39 15.80 -6.38
C GLU A 49 14.35 15.83 -7.58
N ASN A 50 14.58 14.67 -8.21
CA ASN A 50 15.38 14.60 -9.43
C ASN A 50 14.71 15.35 -10.58
N LEU A 51 13.38 15.22 -10.70
CA LEU A 51 12.61 15.97 -11.68
C LEU A 51 12.62 17.47 -11.40
N ALA A 52 12.73 17.93 -10.15
CA ALA A 52 12.88 19.34 -9.82
C ALA A 52 14.26 19.88 -10.21
N LYS A 53 15.31 19.09 -10.02
CA LYS A 53 16.70 19.45 -10.34
C LYS A 53 16.98 19.50 -11.85
N ASP A 54 16.40 18.59 -12.63
CA ASP A 54 16.65 18.44 -14.07
C ASP A 54 15.71 19.35 -14.90
N SER A 55 15.86 20.67 -14.74
CA SER A 55 14.98 21.67 -15.37
C SER A 55 15.35 22.06 -16.80
N ASP A 56 16.50 21.62 -17.30
CA ASP A 56 17.07 22.01 -18.59
C ASP A 56 16.67 21.11 -19.77
N LYS A 57 15.80 20.12 -19.55
CA LYS A 57 15.33 19.26 -20.64
C LYS A 57 14.20 19.92 -21.42
N ASP A 58 14.57 20.43 -22.60
CA ASP A 58 13.73 21.12 -23.59
C ASP A 58 12.38 20.44 -23.92
N TYR A 59 12.26 19.12 -23.71
CA TYR A 59 11.04 18.36 -24.03
C TYR A 59 10.02 18.23 -22.89
N ILE A 60 10.34 18.69 -21.67
CA ILE A 60 9.40 18.66 -20.54
C ILE A 60 8.67 20.00 -20.49
N TYR A 61 7.72 20.21 -21.42
CA TYR A 61 6.82 21.35 -21.35
C TYR A 61 5.74 21.11 -20.29
N TRP A 62 6.06 21.46 -19.04
CA TRP A 62 5.11 21.41 -17.94
C TRP A 62 4.94 22.79 -17.32
N PRO A 63 3.85 23.53 -17.63
CA PRO A 63 3.63 24.86 -17.07
C PRO A 63 3.54 24.78 -15.55
N ASN A 64 4.17 25.75 -14.86
CA ASN A 64 4.25 25.80 -13.40
C ASN A 64 4.83 24.53 -12.75
N ARG A 65 5.70 23.78 -13.44
CA ARG A 65 6.30 22.53 -12.94
C ARG A 65 6.83 22.64 -11.52
N LEU A 66 7.63 23.67 -11.23
CA LEU A 66 8.23 23.84 -9.90
C LEU A 66 7.17 24.03 -8.81
N ASP A 67 6.16 24.86 -9.04
CA ASP A 67 5.05 25.06 -8.09
C ASP A 67 4.32 23.74 -7.81
N ILE A 68 4.03 22.98 -8.88
CA ILE A 68 3.35 21.69 -8.75
C ILE A 68 4.21 20.68 -7.98
N LEU A 69 5.51 20.61 -8.25
CA LEU A 69 6.43 19.72 -7.54
C LEU A 69 6.56 20.11 -6.07
N THR A 70 6.71 21.41 -5.76
CA THR A 70 6.76 21.91 -4.38
C THR A 70 5.47 21.59 -3.63
N LYS A 71 4.30 21.77 -4.26
CA LYS A 71 3.02 21.39 -3.67
C LYS A 71 2.95 19.89 -3.38
N LYS A 72 3.40 19.04 -4.31
CA LYS A 72 3.38 17.58 -4.14
C LYS A 72 4.33 17.10 -3.05
N LEU A 73 5.51 17.69 -2.94
CA LEU A 73 6.43 17.41 -1.83
C LEU A 73 5.83 17.80 -0.48
N LYS A 74 5.16 18.95 -0.41
CA LYS A 74 4.46 19.37 0.81
C LYS A 74 3.32 18.41 1.19
N GLU A 75 2.53 17.94 0.23
CA GLU A 75 1.48 16.94 0.46
C GLU A 75 2.06 15.65 1.05
N LEU A 76 3.22 15.19 0.57
CA LEU A 76 3.92 14.04 1.15
C LEU A 76 4.42 14.31 2.57
N ASP A 77 4.97 15.49 2.83
CA ASP A 77 5.44 15.87 4.17
C ASP A 77 4.29 15.95 5.18
N ASP A 78 3.13 16.47 4.79
CA ASP A 78 1.95 16.51 5.65
C ASP A 78 1.41 15.10 5.92
N LEU A 79 1.38 14.23 4.90
CA LEU A 79 0.97 12.84 5.04
C LEU A 79 1.92 12.02 5.94
N GLN A 80 3.21 12.35 5.97
CA GLN A 80 4.20 11.75 6.86
C GLN A 80 4.12 12.29 8.31
N LYS A 81 3.59 13.49 8.54
CA LYS A 81 3.40 14.04 9.91
C LYS A 81 2.25 13.39 10.65
N ASP A 82 1.23 12.96 9.91
CA ASP A 82 0.03 12.32 10.45
C ASP A 82 0.20 10.79 10.66
N LEU A 83 1.40 10.25 10.39
CA LEU A 83 1.79 8.86 10.58
C LEU A 83 2.30 8.57 12.00
#